data_AF-A0A947Z574-F1
#
_entry.id   AF-A0A947Z574-F1
#
_cell.length_a   1.000
_cell.length_b   1.000
_cell.length_c   1.000
_cell.angle_alpha   90.00
_cell.angle_beta   90.00
_cell.angle_gamma   90.00
#
_symmetry.space_group_name_H-M   'P 1'
#
loop_
_entity.id
_entity.type
_entity.pdbx_description
1 polymer ?
#
loop_
_entity_poly.entity_id
_entity_poly.type
_entity_poly.pdbx_seq_one_letter_code
_entity_poly.pdbx_strand_id
1 'polypeptide(L)'
;MKKQPGILILSFLFLFNSCAGGSNGPGELCGNKLLDEGEQCDDGNQNTLDGCGASCQLEPGWACMGEPSVCTNNCGNGILDVGEQCDDEGESATCNTNCALARCGDGIVNTTAGELCDEGSETGTCTAQCTIPGCGDGILDVGEQCDDQGESATCNANCTLSSCGDQIVNATAGELCDEGGATETCTANCTLPGCGNGTNDAGEECDDGGESASCDTDCTLAFCGDGVLNITAGEECDDGGESANCNANCTLSSCGDGIVNASDGETCDDAGESISCDADCTAIQCGDGVVNTTAGEACDTAGESATCDTDCSPATCGDGMTNTLAGEECDDGGESANCNSNCTLSVCGDGIVNASDGEECDDGDTNNSNACSNSCTSNVVCQDPLSTEWSGGNGWSGNMFDIVPLRNITITGFDGHFYAGSQTVSIYYRTGTYAGFATSTTGWILLGTTTVTGAGSGTPTVIPISFSLGVASGNRVAFWITTTNGYNSGNIYTSGGASGTLHASNADLQFYIGVGTQYPLTASPFVDRIFNGNIKYNCN
;
A
#
# COMPACT_ATOMS: atom_id res chain seq x y z
N MET A 1 -18.77 -86.79 27.23
CA MET A 1 -19.78 -87.27 28.22
C MET A 1 -21.19 -87.02 27.69
N LYS A 2 -21.88 -88.05 27.20
CA LYS A 2 -23.35 -88.17 27.16
C LYS A 2 -23.71 -89.66 26.97
N LYS A 3 -24.16 -90.26 28.08
CA LYS A 3 -25.05 -91.43 28.31
C LYS A 3 -25.21 -92.54 27.23
N GLN A 4 -24.89 -93.76 27.66
CA GLN A 4 -25.45 -95.10 27.29
C GLN A 4 -27.00 -95.16 27.33
N PRO A 5 -27.73 -96.18 26.79
CA PRO A 5 -27.52 -97.66 26.90
C PRO A 5 -27.87 -98.46 25.61
N GLY A 6 -27.81 -99.80 25.44
CA GLY A 6 -27.59 -101.03 26.22
C GLY A 6 -28.03 -102.26 25.36
N ILE A 7 -27.91 -103.50 25.89
CA ILE A 7 -28.62 -104.77 25.50
C ILE A 7 -28.00 -105.54 24.29
N LEU A 8 -27.77 -106.87 24.27
CA LEU A 8 -28.09 -108.04 25.12
C LEU A 8 -27.08 -109.19 24.84
N ILE A 9 -26.75 -109.96 25.88
CA ILE A 9 -26.01 -111.23 25.84
C ILE A 9 -26.96 -112.39 25.50
N LEU A 10 -26.56 -113.33 24.64
CA LEU A 10 -27.12 -114.68 24.59
C LEU A 10 -26.00 -115.72 24.73
N SER A 11 -25.98 -116.42 25.87
CA SER A 11 -25.24 -117.66 26.09
C SER A 11 -26.20 -118.85 26.00
N PHE A 12 -25.82 -119.90 25.27
CA PHE A 12 -26.34 -121.27 25.42
C PHE A 12 -25.21 -122.23 25.03
N LEU A 13 -24.41 -122.70 25.99
CA LEU A 13 -24.54 -123.96 26.73
C LEU A 13 -24.61 -125.23 25.86
N PHE A 14 -23.43 -125.87 25.77
CA PHE A 14 -23.13 -127.31 25.84
C PHE A 14 -24.27 -128.33 25.71
N LEU A 15 -24.06 -129.29 24.80
CA LEU A 15 -24.55 -130.66 24.96
C LEU A 15 -23.42 -131.67 24.72
N PHE A 16 -23.24 -132.51 25.74
CA PHE A 16 -22.33 -133.66 25.85
C PHE A 16 -22.86 -134.89 25.10
N ASN A 17 -21.92 -135.85 24.91
CA ASN A 17 -22.10 -137.29 24.68
C ASN A 17 -22.54 -137.71 23.26
N SER A 18 -22.03 -138.79 22.66
CA SER A 18 -21.50 -140.02 23.26
C SER A 18 -20.61 -140.82 22.29
N CYS A 19 -19.58 -141.45 22.88
CA CYS A 19 -18.88 -142.69 22.53
C CYS A 19 -19.36 -143.51 21.31
N ALA A 20 -18.45 -143.89 20.40
CA ALA A 20 -17.91 -145.27 20.32
C ALA A 20 -17.10 -145.53 19.02
N GLY A 21 -15.88 -146.06 19.17
CA GLY A 21 -15.38 -147.12 18.27
C GLY A 21 -14.20 -146.81 17.36
N GLY A 22 -12.98 -147.08 17.86
CA GLY A 22 -12.09 -148.08 17.24
C GLY A 22 -11.09 -147.67 16.15
N SER A 23 -9.83 -148.03 16.45
CA SER A 23 -8.75 -148.57 15.57
C SER A 23 -7.59 -147.65 15.16
N ASN A 24 -6.39 -148.19 15.37
CA ASN A 24 -5.03 -147.64 15.20
C ASN A 24 -4.71 -146.99 13.83
N GLY A 25 -3.87 -145.94 13.84
CA GLY A 25 -3.09 -145.45 12.68
C GLY A 25 -2.03 -144.38 13.08
N PRO A 26 -0.87 -144.27 12.40
CA PRO A 26 0.32 -143.52 12.88
C PRO A 26 0.46 -142.10 12.28
N GLY A 27 1.00 -141.16 13.07
CA GLY A 27 1.84 -140.03 12.64
C GLY A 27 1.19 -138.83 11.94
N GLU A 28 0.77 -137.83 12.73
CA GLU A 28 0.59 -136.43 12.33
C GLU A 28 1.96 -135.82 11.98
N LEU A 29 2.09 -135.13 10.83
CA LEU A 29 3.35 -134.55 10.35
C LEU A 29 3.12 -133.12 9.84
N CYS A 30 3.76 -132.16 10.52
CA CYS A 30 3.83 -130.75 10.18
C CYS A 30 4.46 -130.47 8.81
N GLY A 31 3.92 -129.49 8.07
CA GLY A 31 4.38 -129.01 6.77
C GLY A 31 3.65 -129.68 5.60
N ASN A 32 2.46 -130.22 5.85
CA ASN A 32 1.66 -130.95 4.89
C ASN A 32 0.57 -130.09 4.22
N LYS A 33 0.48 -128.80 4.58
CA LYS A 33 -0.46 -127.76 4.12
C LYS A 33 -1.88 -127.89 4.67
N LEU A 34 -2.12 -128.81 5.59
CA LEU A 34 -3.39 -128.99 6.28
C LEU A 34 -3.19 -128.61 7.73
N LEU A 35 -4.20 -127.97 8.34
CA LEU A 35 -4.13 -127.62 9.76
C LEU A 35 -4.72 -128.78 10.57
N ASP A 36 -3.86 -129.73 10.97
CA ASP A 36 -4.26 -130.95 11.67
C ASP A 36 -4.55 -130.73 13.17
N GLU A 37 -5.20 -131.69 13.83
CA GLU A 37 -5.59 -131.59 15.26
C GLU A 37 -4.35 -131.55 16.18
N GLY A 38 -3.93 -130.34 16.59
CA GLY A 38 -2.75 -130.12 17.43
C GLY A 38 -1.77 -129.08 16.88
N GLU A 39 -1.93 -128.69 15.62
CA GLU A 39 -1.14 -127.66 14.95
C GLU A 39 -1.75 -126.26 15.17
N GLN A 40 -0.89 -125.25 15.34
CA GLN A 40 -1.31 -123.84 15.44
C GLN A 40 -1.21 -123.11 14.09
N CYS A 41 -0.43 -123.65 13.16
CA CYS A 41 -0.23 -123.21 11.79
C CYS A 41 0.32 -124.40 10.97
N ASP A 42 0.14 -124.40 9.65
CA ASP A 42 0.90 -125.25 8.72
C ASP A 42 1.09 -124.48 7.40
N ASP A 43 2.29 -123.92 7.19
CA ASP A 43 2.63 -123.10 6.02
C ASP A 43 3.18 -123.92 4.85
N GLY A 44 3.04 -125.25 4.92
CA GLY A 44 3.50 -126.18 3.91
C GLY A 44 5.00 -126.43 3.89
N ASN A 45 5.73 -126.04 4.94
CA ASN A 45 7.15 -126.33 5.08
C ASN A 45 7.54 -126.58 6.56
N GLN A 46 8.84 -126.72 6.85
CA GLN A 46 9.37 -126.94 8.21
C GLN A 46 10.55 -125.99 8.50
N ASN A 47 10.60 -124.86 7.80
CA ASN A 47 11.57 -123.83 8.08
C ASN A 47 11.20 -123.17 9.41
N THR A 48 12.16 -122.39 9.90
CA THR A 48 11.94 -121.53 11.06
C THR A 48 12.17 -120.10 10.59
N LEU A 49 11.48 -119.14 11.21
CA LEU A 49 11.51 -117.69 10.94
C LEU A 49 10.70 -117.21 9.72
N ASP A 50 9.74 -118.01 9.26
CA ASP A 50 8.70 -117.61 8.29
C ASP A 50 7.29 -117.59 8.91
N GLY A 51 7.21 -117.77 10.23
CA GLY A 51 6.00 -117.61 11.03
C GLY A 51 5.32 -118.90 11.43
N CYS A 52 5.62 -120.02 10.76
CA CYS A 52 5.20 -121.35 11.19
C CYS A 52 6.40 -122.26 11.39
N GLY A 53 6.74 -122.55 12.65
CA GLY A 53 7.96 -123.30 12.94
C GLY A 53 7.86 -124.76 12.52
N ALA A 54 9.00 -125.45 12.46
CA ALA A 54 9.14 -126.88 12.09
C ALA A 54 8.27 -127.89 12.89
N SER A 55 7.61 -127.45 13.96
CA SER A 55 6.68 -128.25 14.78
C SER A 55 5.23 -127.78 14.67
N CYS A 56 4.92 -126.97 13.65
CA CYS A 56 3.61 -126.39 13.36
C CYS A 56 3.05 -125.63 14.56
N GLN A 57 3.96 -124.95 15.26
CA GLN A 57 3.67 -123.99 16.31
C GLN A 57 3.91 -122.61 15.74
N LEU A 58 3.00 -121.69 16.05
CA LEU A 58 3.11 -120.30 15.63
C LEU A 58 4.40 -119.72 16.21
N GLU A 59 5.22 -119.11 15.37
CA GLU A 59 6.44 -118.46 15.85
C GLU A 59 6.08 -117.14 16.54
N PRO A 60 6.75 -116.79 17.66
CA PRO A 60 6.53 -115.50 18.30
C PRO A 60 6.71 -114.34 17.31
N GLY A 61 5.77 -113.38 17.31
CA GLY A 61 5.78 -112.21 16.43
C GLY A 61 5.02 -112.39 15.10
N TRP A 62 4.57 -113.61 14.79
CA TRP A 62 3.87 -113.89 13.54
C TRP A 62 2.38 -114.15 13.78
N ALA A 63 1.55 -113.71 12.84
CA ALA A 63 0.17 -114.15 12.73
C ALA A 63 0.00 -114.94 11.44
N CYS A 64 -0.40 -116.20 11.58
CA CYS A 64 -0.66 -117.09 10.45
C CYS A 64 -2.16 -117.32 10.31
N MET A 65 -2.69 -117.13 9.09
CA MET A 65 -4.10 -117.38 8.80
C MET A 65 -4.26 -118.22 7.53
N GLY A 66 -5.29 -119.08 7.52
CA GLY A 66 -5.64 -119.93 6.37
C GLY A 66 -5.08 -121.37 6.44
N GLU A 67 -5.47 -122.17 5.45
CA GLU A 67 -5.03 -123.55 5.23
C GLU A 67 -4.70 -123.73 3.73
N PRO A 68 -3.41 -123.80 3.33
CA PRO A 68 -2.22 -123.64 4.17
C PRO A 68 -2.12 -122.25 4.81
N SER A 69 -1.49 -122.20 5.98
CA SER A 69 -1.26 -120.99 6.75
C SER A 69 -0.35 -120.01 6.00
N VAL A 70 -0.79 -118.76 5.84
CA VAL A 70 0.03 -117.64 5.36
C VAL A 70 0.36 -116.75 6.54
N CYS A 71 1.65 -116.59 6.79
CA CYS A 71 2.15 -115.86 7.96
C CYS A 71 2.61 -114.46 7.57
N THR A 72 2.17 -113.46 8.33
CA THR A 72 2.61 -112.06 8.21
C THR A 72 3.15 -111.56 9.55
N ASN A 73 4.16 -110.69 9.49
CA ASN A 73 4.74 -110.08 10.68
C ASN A 73 3.73 -109.12 11.34
N ASN A 74 3.63 -109.13 12.67
CA ASN A 74 2.67 -108.33 13.44
C ASN A 74 3.16 -106.90 13.70
N CYS A 75 3.61 -106.20 12.66
CA CYS A 75 4.11 -104.83 12.78
C CYS A 75 3.10 -103.89 13.46
N GLY A 76 3.53 -103.21 14.52
CA GLY A 76 2.70 -102.27 15.27
C GLY A 76 2.02 -102.88 16.50
N ASN A 77 2.62 -103.92 17.10
CA ASN A 77 2.11 -104.58 18.29
C ASN A 77 2.77 -104.10 19.61
N GLY A 78 3.75 -103.19 19.50
CA GLY A 78 4.50 -102.61 20.62
C GLY A 78 5.67 -103.47 21.12
N ILE A 79 6.04 -104.53 20.40
CA ILE A 79 7.16 -105.42 20.71
C ILE A 79 8.05 -105.50 19.48
N LEU A 80 9.34 -105.18 19.63
CA LEU A 80 10.31 -105.33 18.55
C LEU A 80 10.58 -106.82 18.25
N ASP A 81 9.93 -107.32 17.21
CA ASP A 81 10.05 -108.71 16.75
C ASP A 81 11.25 -108.90 15.81
N VAL A 82 11.67 -110.16 15.61
CA VAL A 82 12.83 -110.48 14.76
C VAL A 82 12.51 -110.17 13.31
N GLY A 83 13.18 -109.16 12.75
CA GLY A 83 12.98 -108.69 11.37
C GLY A 83 12.47 -107.25 11.28
N GLU A 84 12.04 -106.67 12.40
CA GLU A 84 11.62 -105.28 12.51
C GLU A 84 12.81 -104.36 12.84
N GLN A 85 12.76 -103.13 12.35
CA GLN A 85 13.71 -102.08 12.74
C GLN A 85 13.14 -101.17 13.84
N CYS A 86 11.82 -101.16 14.00
CA CYS A 86 11.04 -100.44 14.99
C CYS A 86 9.66 -101.11 15.15
N ASP A 87 9.00 -100.92 16.30
CA ASP A 87 7.58 -101.27 16.50
C ASP A 87 6.98 -100.30 17.54
N ASP A 88 6.40 -99.21 17.04
CA ASP A 88 5.85 -98.12 17.84
C ASP A 88 4.30 -98.18 17.91
N GLU A 89 3.72 -99.38 17.98
CA GLU A 89 2.26 -99.59 17.99
C GLU A 89 1.55 -99.07 16.71
N GLY A 90 2.29 -98.92 15.62
CA GLY A 90 1.83 -98.42 14.31
C GLY A 90 2.80 -97.41 13.68
N GLU A 91 2.29 -96.58 12.76
CA GLU A 91 3.05 -95.45 12.20
C GLU A 91 3.35 -94.41 13.29
N SER A 92 4.61 -94.03 13.42
CA SER A 92 5.10 -93.05 14.39
C SER A 92 6.12 -92.10 13.75
N ALA A 93 6.57 -91.09 14.50
CA ALA A 93 7.64 -90.19 14.04
C ALA A 93 8.98 -90.89 13.78
N THR A 94 9.14 -92.14 14.20
CA THR A 94 10.36 -92.93 14.07
C THR A 94 10.15 -94.25 13.33
N CYS A 95 8.91 -94.63 13.04
CA CYS A 95 8.57 -95.94 12.51
C CYS A 95 7.50 -95.89 11.42
N ASN A 96 7.78 -96.54 10.29
CA ASN A 96 6.84 -96.68 9.18
C ASN A 96 5.85 -97.82 9.42
N THR A 97 4.77 -97.83 8.64
CA THR A 97 3.72 -98.85 8.68
C THR A 97 4.18 -100.28 8.37
N ASN A 98 5.41 -100.44 7.86
CA ASN A 98 6.05 -101.73 7.60
C ASN A 98 7.19 -102.06 8.59
N CYS A 99 7.30 -101.32 9.70
CA CYS A 99 8.31 -101.52 10.73
C CYS A 99 9.76 -101.29 10.25
N ALA A 100 9.93 -100.47 9.21
CA ALA A 100 11.19 -99.83 8.87
C ALA A 100 11.30 -98.46 9.58
N LEU A 101 12.53 -98.02 9.86
CA LEU A 101 12.75 -96.69 10.43
C LEU A 101 12.25 -95.60 9.47
N ALA A 102 11.47 -94.65 9.98
CA ALA A 102 10.95 -93.53 9.21
C ALA A 102 12.09 -92.62 8.72
N ARG A 103 12.31 -92.57 7.41
CA ARG A 103 13.36 -91.75 6.79
C ARG A 103 12.97 -91.30 5.39
N CYS A 104 12.92 -89.99 5.22
CA CYS A 104 12.85 -89.33 3.92
C CYS A 104 13.72 -90.00 2.84
N GLY A 105 13.08 -90.54 1.79
CA GLY A 105 13.73 -91.25 0.69
C GLY A 105 13.65 -92.78 0.77
N ASP A 106 12.84 -93.36 1.66
CA ASP A 106 12.76 -94.82 1.89
C ASP A 106 11.67 -95.55 1.08
N GLY A 107 10.93 -94.81 0.25
CA GLY A 107 9.81 -95.23 -0.56
C GLY A 107 8.44 -95.17 0.13
N ILE A 108 8.34 -94.68 1.37
CA ILE A 108 7.13 -94.66 2.20
C ILE A 108 6.91 -93.27 2.80
N VAL A 109 5.80 -92.62 2.44
CA VAL A 109 5.43 -91.33 3.06
C VAL A 109 4.94 -91.56 4.49
N ASN A 110 5.70 -91.08 5.47
CA ASN A 110 5.33 -91.09 6.88
C ASN A 110 4.90 -89.69 7.34
N THR A 111 3.59 -89.46 7.34
CA THR A 111 3.02 -88.17 7.76
C THR A 111 3.25 -87.86 9.23
N THR A 112 3.43 -88.89 10.06
CA THR A 112 3.69 -88.76 11.49
C THR A 112 5.13 -88.32 11.79
N ALA A 113 6.08 -88.67 10.89
CA ALA A 113 7.46 -88.18 10.88
C ALA A 113 7.62 -86.81 10.20
N GLY A 114 6.54 -86.25 9.64
CA GLY A 114 6.54 -84.93 9.01
C GLY A 114 6.74 -84.94 7.49
N GLU A 115 6.70 -86.10 6.86
CA GLU A 115 6.88 -86.24 5.41
C GLU A 115 5.58 -85.93 4.66
N LEU A 116 5.65 -85.03 3.68
CA LEU A 116 4.55 -84.72 2.75
C LEU A 116 4.74 -85.42 1.39
N CYS A 117 5.97 -85.86 1.13
CA CYS A 117 6.45 -86.62 -0.02
C CYS A 117 7.64 -87.47 0.45
N ASP A 118 8.15 -88.40 -0.35
CA ASP A 118 9.21 -89.31 0.12
C ASP A 118 10.33 -89.58 -0.92
N GLU A 119 10.50 -88.71 -1.92
CA GLU A 119 11.58 -88.90 -2.91
C GLU A 119 12.96 -88.53 -2.35
N GLY A 120 13.01 -87.76 -1.25
CA GLY A 120 14.26 -87.37 -0.57
C GLY A 120 15.30 -86.70 -1.46
N SER A 121 14.87 -86.03 -2.53
CA SER A 121 15.73 -85.40 -3.53
C SER A 121 15.07 -84.14 -4.07
N GLU A 122 15.86 -83.16 -4.48
CA GLU A 122 15.37 -81.90 -5.07
C GLU A 122 14.89 -82.14 -6.52
N THR A 123 13.73 -82.76 -6.67
CA THR A 123 13.14 -83.14 -7.97
C THR A 123 12.00 -82.22 -8.42
N GLY A 124 11.73 -81.14 -7.67
CA GLY A 124 10.64 -80.20 -7.92
C GLY A 124 9.26 -80.69 -7.48
N THR A 125 9.14 -81.98 -7.10
CA THR A 125 7.93 -82.58 -6.48
C THR A 125 8.11 -82.87 -5.00
N CYS A 126 9.36 -82.89 -4.53
CA CYS A 126 9.73 -83.16 -3.15
C CYS A 126 11.07 -82.45 -2.85
N THR A 127 11.29 -82.00 -1.62
CA THR A 127 12.59 -81.48 -1.18
C THR A 127 13.45 -82.60 -0.58
N ALA A 128 14.73 -82.33 -0.33
CA ALA A 128 15.61 -83.23 0.43
C ALA A 128 15.20 -83.40 1.90
N GLN A 129 14.23 -82.63 2.39
CA GLN A 129 13.63 -82.75 3.72
C GLN A 129 12.21 -83.33 3.66
N CYS A 130 11.79 -83.87 2.50
CA CYS A 130 10.48 -84.47 2.30
C CYS A 130 9.30 -83.51 2.58
N THR A 131 9.55 -82.22 2.34
CA THR A 131 8.53 -81.19 2.23
C THR A 131 8.16 -80.97 0.76
N ILE A 132 7.01 -80.36 0.51
CA ILE A 132 6.63 -79.96 -0.86
C ILE A 132 7.38 -78.66 -1.17
N PRO A 133 8.15 -78.60 -2.27
CA PRO A 133 8.82 -77.38 -2.72
C PRO A 133 7.80 -76.25 -2.88
N GLY A 134 8.08 -75.08 -2.33
CA GLY A 134 7.07 -74.04 -2.21
C GLY A 134 7.64 -72.67 -1.92
N CYS A 135 7.26 -71.73 -2.78
CA CYS A 135 7.70 -70.35 -2.67
C CYS A 135 7.42 -69.72 -1.30
N GLY A 136 8.49 -69.23 -0.67
CA GLY A 136 8.45 -68.53 0.61
C GLY A 136 8.79 -69.41 1.81
N ASP A 137 9.44 -70.56 1.61
CA ASP A 137 9.86 -71.46 2.69
C ASP A 137 11.31 -71.23 3.16
N GLY A 138 12.02 -70.29 2.51
CA GLY A 138 13.38 -69.88 2.81
C GLY A 138 14.45 -70.77 2.18
N ILE A 139 14.09 -71.68 1.27
CA ILE A 139 15.00 -72.54 0.52
C ILE A 139 14.84 -72.21 -0.97
N LEU A 140 15.94 -72.03 -1.69
CA LEU A 140 15.88 -71.81 -3.13
C LEU A 140 15.60 -73.14 -3.85
N ASP A 141 14.34 -73.41 -4.16
CA ASP A 141 13.92 -74.64 -4.82
C ASP A 141 14.15 -74.62 -6.34
N VAL A 142 14.14 -75.81 -6.95
CA VAL A 142 14.24 -75.95 -8.42
C VAL A 142 13.04 -75.30 -9.10
N GLY A 143 13.29 -74.19 -9.82
CA GLY A 143 12.26 -73.43 -10.53
C GLY A 143 12.04 -72.03 -9.94
N GLU A 144 12.57 -71.77 -8.75
CA GLU A 144 12.57 -70.46 -8.11
C GLU A 144 13.80 -69.66 -8.49
N GLN A 145 13.66 -68.32 -8.51
CA GLN A 145 14.77 -67.40 -8.74
C GLN A 145 15.28 -66.78 -7.43
N CYS A 146 14.47 -66.82 -6.37
CA CYS A 146 14.74 -66.34 -5.02
C CYS A 146 13.76 -67.00 -4.05
N ASP A 147 14.10 -67.06 -2.75
CA ASP A 147 13.16 -67.42 -1.68
C ASP A 147 13.56 -66.72 -0.37
N ASP A 148 12.99 -65.54 -0.15
CA ASP A 148 13.26 -64.71 1.02
C ASP A 148 12.21 -64.90 2.14
N GLN A 149 11.57 -66.07 2.22
CA GLN A 149 10.46 -66.37 3.15
C GLN A 149 9.21 -65.50 2.89
N GLY A 150 8.98 -65.12 1.63
CA GLY A 150 7.88 -64.28 1.17
C GLY A 150 8.34 -63.10 0.32
N GLU A 151 7.44 -62.14 0.09
CA GLU A 151 7.76 -60.91 -0.64
C GLU A 151 8.81 -60.07 0.12
N SER A 152 9.88 -59.69 -0.58
CA SER A 152 11.01 -58.92 -0.07
C SER A 152 11.43 -57.85 -1.08
N ALA A 153 12.37 -56.98 -0.71
CA ALA A 153 12.95 -56.00 -1.63
C ALA A 153 13.70 -56.61 -2.84
N THR A 154 13.95 -57.93 -2.83
CA THR A 154 14.67 -58.66 -3.89
C THR A 154 13.86 -59.81 -4.49
N CYS A 155 12.72 -60.16 -3.90
CA CYS A 155 11.96 -61.35 -4.26
C CYS A 155 10.46 -61.08 -4.27
N ASN A 156 9.80 -61.45 -5.37
CA ASN A 156 8.35 -61.36 -5.50
C ASN A 156 7.66 -62.50 -4.76
N ALA A 157 6.38 -62.34 -4.46
CA ALA A 157 5.57 -63.36 -3.76
C ALA A 157 5.41 -64.69 -4.52
N ASN A 158 5.81 -64.76 -5.79
CA ASN A 158 5.84 -65.97 -6.61
C ASN A 158 7.28 -66.49 -6.86
N CYS A 159 8.26 -66.00 -6.11
CA CYS A 159 9.65 -66.45 -6.15
C CYS A 159 10.37 -66.19 -7.48
N THR A 160 9.94 -65.14 -8.18
CA THR A 160 10.76 -64.47 -9.20
C THR A 160 11.51 -63.30 -8.57
N LEU A 161 12.66 -62.94 -9.16
CA LEU A 161 13.38 -61.74 -8.73
C LEU A 161 12.50 -60.51 -8.91
N SER A 162 12.50 -59.62 -7.91
CA SER A 162 11.80 -58.34 -8.01
C SER A 162 12.48 -57.43 -9.03
N SER A 163 11.71 -56.95 -10.00
CA SER A 163 12.15 -55.95 -10.96
C SER A 163 10.98 -55.20 -11.55
N CYS A 164 11.10 -53.87 -11.59
CA CYS A 164 10.17 -53.00 -12.28
C CYS A 164 9.95 -53.43 -13.75
N GLY A 165 8.69 -53.72 -14.13
CA GLY A 165 8.26 -54.18 -15.45
C GLY A 165 8.09 -55.70 -15.61
N ASP A 166 8.08 -56.48 -14.52
CA ASP A 166 7.94 -57.94 -14.55
C ASP A 166 6.47 -58.45 -14.51
N GLN A 167 5.52 -57.50 -14.48
CA GLN A 167 4.07 -57.62 -14.31
C GLN A 167 3.60 -58.04 -12.89
N ILE A 168 4.43 -57.88 -11.86
CA ILE A 168 4.15 -58.18 -10.46
C ILE A 168 4.53 -56.98 -9.60
N VAL A 169 3.53 -56.34 -8.99
CA VAL A 169 3.78 -55.23 -8.06
C VAL A 169 4.38 -55.74 -6.75
N ASN A 170 5.62 -55.38 -6.47
CA ASN A 170 6.31 -55.65 -5.22
C ASN A 170 6.35 -54.40 -4.32
N ALA A 171 5.38 -54.28 -3.42
CA ALA A 171 5.28 -53.15 -2.51
C ALA A 171 6.48 -53.07 -1.54
N THR A 172 7.09 -54.22 -1.22
CA THR A 172 8.23 -54.32 -0.32
C THR A 172 9.54 -53.82 -0.97
N ALA A 173 9.66 -53.94 -2.28
CA ALA A 173 10.72 -53.34 -3.10
C ALA A 173 10.46 -51.86 -3.45
N GLY A 174 9.27 -51.34 -3.12
CA GLY A 174 8.88 -49.94 -3.33
C GLY A 174 8.08 -49.69 -4.60
N GLU A 175 7.60 -50.73 -5.27
CA GLU A 175 6.78 -50.61 -6.47
C GLU A 175 5.33 -50.29 -6.10
N LEU A 176 4.77 -49.26 -6.73
CA LEU A 176 3.34 -48.90 -6.63
C LEU A 176 2.53 -49.34 -7.86
N CYS A 177 3.24 -49.66 -8.94
CA CYS A 177 2.77 -50.15 -10.23
C CYS A 177 3.90 -50.98 -10.85
N ASP A 178 3.65 -51.76 -11.90
CA ASP A 178 4.70 -52.64 -12.45
C ASP A 178 4.68 -52.80 -13.98
N GLU A 179 4.21 -51.77 -14.68
CA GLU A 179 4.19 -51.77 -16.15
C GLU A 179 5.57 -51.48 -16.77
N GLY A 180 6.51 -50.93 -15.98
CA GLY A 180 7.92 -50.75 -16.37
C GLY A 180 8.16 -49.82 -17.56
N GLY A 181 7.20 -48.98 -17.93
CA GLY A 181 7.33 -47.95 -18.96
C GLY A 181 6.88 -46.61 -18.42
N ALA A 182 7.33 -45.50 -19.00
CA ALA A 182 6.78 -44.17 -18.72
C ALA A 182 5.36 -44.07 -19.33
N THR A 183 4.39 -44.75 -18.72
CA THR A 183 2.98 -44.76 -19.09
C THR A 183 2.22 -43.74 -18.23
N GLU A 184 0.98 -43.41 -18.58
CA GLU A 184 0.15 -42.50 -17.77
C GLU A 184 -0.17 -43.07 -16.37
N THR A 185 0.08 -44.35 -16.13
CA THR A 185 -0.27 -45.08 -14.90
C THR A 185 0.94 -45.58 -14.12
N CYS A 186 2.14 -45.54 -14.69
CA CYS A 186 3.35 -46.04 -14.06
C CYS A 186 4.59 -45.35 -14.60
N THR A 187 5.57 -45.02 -13.76
CA THR A 187 6.86 -44.49 -14.21
C THR A 187 7.83 -45.63 -14.55
N ALA A 188 8.97 -45.29 -15.18
CA ALA A 188 10.04 -46.25 -15.44
C ALA A 188 10.71 -46.80 -14.17
N ASN A 189 10.48 -46.17 -13.01
CA ASN A 189 10.94 -46.63 -11.71
C ASN A 189 9.80 -47.24 -10.88
N CYS A 190 8.67 -47.59 -11.50
CA CYS A 190 7.54 -48.24 -10.86
C CYS A 190 6.92 -47.44 -9.70
N THR A 191 7.01 -46.11 -9.79
CA THR A 191 6.25 -45.16 -8.98
C THR A 191 5.01 -44.70 -9.73
N LEU A 192 4.05 -44.10 -9.01
CA LEU A 192 2.91 -43.47 -9.67
C LEU A 192 3.36 -42.14 -10.31
N PRO A 193 3.02 -41.92 -11.59
CA PRO A 193 3.22 -40.63 -12.25
C PRO A 193 2.48 -39.55 -11.49
N GLY A 194 3.09 -38.38 -11.32
CA GLY A 194 2.37 -37.26 -10.73
C GLY A 194 3.24 -36.11 -10.30
N CYS A 195 2.65 -34.93 -10.46
CA CYS A 195 3.33 -33.67 -10.29
C CYS A 195 3.92 -33.48 -8.89
N GLY A 196 5.20 -33.07 -8.86
CA GLY A 196 5.99 -32.78 -7.68
C GLY A 196 6.79 -33.97 -7.16
N ASN A 197 6.99 -35.03 -7.97
CA ASN A 197 7.74 -36.22 -7.57
C ASN A 197 9.23 -36.16 -7.96
N GLY A 198 9.65 -35.12 -8.68
CA GLY A 198 11.02 -34.87 -9.12
C GLY A 198 11.41 -35.60 -10.41
N THR A 199 10.45 -36.16 -11.14
CA THR A 199 10.67 -36.80 -12.44
C THR A 199 9.65 -36.31 -13.45
N ASN A 200 10.11 -35.82 -14.61
CA ASN A 200 9.21 -35.38 -15.67
C ASN A 200 8.48 -36.58 -16.29
N ASP A 201 7.23 -36.76 -15.87
CA ASP A 201 6.37 -37.85 -16.27
C ASP A 201 5.51 -37.52 -17.50
N ALA A 202 4.87 -38.53 -18.09
CA ALA A 202 4.02 -38.33 -19.26
C ALA A 202 2.80 -37.46 -18.92
N GLY A 203 2.74 -36.26 -19.48
CA GLY A 203 1.68 -35.27 -19.24
C GLY A 203 2.16 -34.03 -18.50
N GLU A 204 3.40 -34.03 -18.00
CA GLU A 204 4.05 -32.89 -17.37
C GLU A 204 4.96 -32.17 -18.37
N GLU A 205 5.11 -30.86 -18.23
CA GLU A 205 6.09 -30.10 -19.01
C GLU A 205 7.44 -30.01 -18.27
N CYS A 206 7.41 -30.08 -16.93
CA CYS A 206 8.54 -30.12 -16.01
C CYS A 206 8.15 -30.83 -14.70
N ASP A 207 9.13 -31.26 -13.90
CA ASP A 207 8.90 -31.64 -12.50
C ASP A 207 10.21 -31.51 -11.71
N ASP A 208 10.30 -30.43 -10.92
CA ASP A 208 11.44 -30.14 -10.04
C ASP A 208 11.18 -30.53 -8.57
N GLY A 209 10.17 -31.37 -8.30
CA GLY A 209 9.72 -31.72 -6.96
C GLY A 209 8.80 -30.67 -6.33
N GLY A 210 8.17 -29.83 -7.15
CA GLY A 210 7.32 -28.71 -6.77
C GLY A 210 7.69 -27.42 -7.51
N GLU A 211 7.22 -26.28 -7.00
CA GLU A 211 7.51 -24.96 -7.58
C GLU A 211 9.01 -24.66 -7.61
N SER A 212 9.51 -24.22 -8.76
CA SER A 212 10.88 -23.82 -9.00
C SER A 212 10.94 -22.62 -9.95
N ALA A 213 12.14 -22.09 -10.20
CA ALA A 213 12.33 -21.01 -11.18
C ALA A 213 12.00 -21.40 -12.64
N SER A 214 11.74 -22.68 -12.91
CA SER A 214 11.40 -23.22 -14.22
C SER A 214 10.13 -24.06 -14.26
N CYS A 215 9.49 -24.28 -13.11
CA CYS A 215 8.38 -25.22 -13.00
C CYS A 215 7.33 -24.74 -12.01
N ASP A 216 6.06 -24.83 -12.38
CA ASP A 216 4.94 -24.48 -11.53
C ASP A 216 4.52 -25.61 -10.61
N THR A 217 3.63 -25.29 -9.67
CA THR A 217 3.10 -26.27 -8.72
C THR A 217 2.21 -27.35 -9.35
N ASP A 218 1.71 -27.12 -10.56
CA ASP A 218 0.93 -28.07 -11.36
C ASP A 218 1.72 -28.65 -12.55
N CYS A 219 3.04 -28.48 -12.54
CA CYS A 219 3.98 -29.08 -13.48
C CYS A 219 3.86 -28.60 -14.93
N THR A 220 3.33 -27.38 -15.11
CA THR A 220 3.56 -26.56 -16.29
C THR A 220 4.89 -25.81 -16.17
N LEU A 221 5.44 -25.39 -17.31
CA LEU A 221 6.63 -24.54 -17.29
C LEU A 221 6.29 -23.18 -16.71
N ALA A 222 7.11 -22.69 -15.80
CA ALA A 222 6.95 -21.36 -15.21
C ALA A 222 7.20 -20.26 -16.25
N PHE A 223 6.18 -19.50 -16.61
CA PHE A 223 6.36 -18.26 -17.36
C PHE A 223 5.25 -17.24 -17.11
N CYS A 224 5.66 -15.99 -16.99
CA CYS A 224 4.75 -14.87 -16.87
C CYS A 224 3.68 -14.81 -18.00
N GLY A 225 2.41 -14.83 -17.58
CA GLY A 225 1.22 -14.73 -18.40
C GLY A 225 0.50 -16.06 -18.66
N ASP A 226 0.81 -17.12 -17.91
CA ASP A 226 0.16 -18.43 -18.05
C ASP A 226 -1.05 -18.64 -17.11
N GLY A 227 -1.27 -17.72 -16.18
CA GLY A 227 -2.34 -17.76 -15.18
C GLY A 227 -2.01 -18.57 -13.93
N VAL A 228 -0.75 -18.96 -13.74
CA VAL A 228 -0.25 -19.70 -12.58
C VAL A 228 0.85 -18.90 -11.90
N LEU A 229 0.57 -18.38 -10.70
CA LEU A 229 1.55 -17.60 -9.95
C LEU A 229 2.76 -18.44 -9.53
N ASN A 230 3.95 -18.06 -10.01
CA ASN A 230 5.23 -18.63 -9.62
C ASN A 230 6.15 -17.62 -8.92
N ILE A 231 6.11 -17.62 -7.59
CA ILE A 231 6.89 -16.68 -6.76
C ILE A 231 8.39 -17.00 -6.87
N THR A 232 8.74 -18.27 -7.08
CA THR A 232 10.13 -18.72 -7.18
C THR A 232 10.81 -18.28 -8.49
N ALA A 233 10.03 -18.19 -9.58
CA ALA A 233 10.44 -17.62 -10.86
C ALA A 233 10.50 -16.09 -10.86
N GLY A 234 9.94 -15.45 -9.82
CA GLY A 234 10.02 -14.01 -9.57
C GLY A 234 8.74 -13.23 -9.92
N GLU A 235 7.62 -13.92 -10.07
CA GLU A 235 6.32 -13.29 -10.32
C GLU A 235 5.70 -12.79 -9.02
N GLU A 236 5.09 -11.61 -9.08
CA GLU A 236 4.32 -11.04 -7.98
C GLU A 236 2.81 -11.32 -8.12
N CYS A 237 2.37 -11.58 -9.35
CA CYS A 237 1.01 -11.94 -9.77
C CYS A 237 1.07 -12.68 -11.11
N ASP A 238 0.05 -13.47 -11.44
CA ASP A 238 -0.15 -13.99 -12.80
C ASP A 238 -1.63 -14.27 -13.06
N ASP A 239 -2.30 -13.35 -13.76
CA ASP A 239 -3.71 -13.48 -14.14
C ASP A 239 -3.87 -13.93 -15.62
N GLY A 240 -2.82 -14.49 -16.23
CA GLY A 240 -2.81 -14.84 -17.66
C GLY A 240 -2.57 -13.64 -18.58
N GLY A 241 -1.95 -12.59 -18.05
CA GLY A 241 -1.71 -11.31 -18.71
C GLY A 241 -2.12 -10.11 -17.87
N GLU A 242 -2.33 -8.96 -18.51
CA GLU A 242 -2.68 -7.73 -17.81
C GLU A 242 -4.10 -7.75 -17.24
N SER A 243 -4.21 -7.39 -15.96
CA SER A 243 -5.46 -7.33 -15.19
C SER A 243 -5.51 -6.07 -14.34
N ALA A 244 -6.57 -5.90 -13.53
CA ALA A 244 -6.70 -4.79 -12.59
C ALA A 244 -5.69 -4.86 -11.43
N ASN A 245 -4.97 -5.96 -11.27
CA ASN A 245 -4.04 -6.18 -10.17
C ASN A 245 -2.70 -6.76 -10.63
N CYS A 246 -2.51 -6.91 -11.95
CA CYS A 246 -1.33 -7.53 -12.51
C CYS A 246 -0.92 -6.91 -13.84
N ASN A 247 0.37 -6.61 -13.96
CA ASN A 247 0.97 -6.12 -15.19
C ASN A 247 1.25 -7.28 -16.14
N ALA A 248 1.36 -7.00 -17.43
CA ALA A 248 1.71 -8.00 -18.44
C ALA A 248 3.12 -8.62 -18.26
N ASN A 249 3.97 -8.04 -17.41
CA ASN A 249 5.27 -8.56 -17.01
C ASN A 249 5.27 -9.19 -15.59
N CYS A 250 4.08 -9.46 -15.04
CA CYS A 250 3.87 -10.17 -13.77
C CYS A 250 4.41 -9.46 -12.52
N THR A 251 4.51 -8.13 -12.59
CA THR A 251 4.59 -7.26 -11.41
C THR A 251 3.19 -6.78 -11.03
N LEU A 252 3.00 -6.39 -9.78
CA LEU A 252 1.69 -5.86 -9.35
C LEU A 252 1.35 -4.56 -10.08
N SER A 253 0.08 -4.42 -10.50
CA SER A 253 -0.47 -3.16 -11.03
C SER A 253 -0.45 -2.09 -9.96
N SER A 254 0.17 -0.95 -10.29
CA SER A 254 0.19 0.23 -9.43
C SER A 254 0.53 1.48 -10.21
N CYS A 255 -0.32 2.48 -10.11
CA CYS A 255 -0.03 3.81 -10.64
C CYS A 255 1.32 4.36 -10.15
N GLY A 256 2.17 4.75 -11.10
CA GLY A 256 3.51 5.29 -10.90
C GLY A 256 4.63 4.26 -11.05
N ASP A 257 4.36 3.06 -11.56
CA ASP A 257 5.38 2.03 -11.81
C ASP A 257 6.01 2.10 -13.21
N GLY A 258 5.49 2.99 -14.07
CA GLY A 258 5.94 3.21 -15.44
C GLY A 258 5.34 2.25 -16.47
N ILE A 259 4.30 1.49 -16.11
CA ILE A 259 3.56 0.59 -16.97
C ILE A 259 2.11 1.06 -16.98
N VAL A 260 1.50 1.15 -18.16
CA VAL A 260 0.10 1.61 -18.28
C VAL A 260 -0.84 0.43 -18.15
N ASN A 261 -1.61 0.39 -17.06
CA ASN A 261 -2.57 -0.67 -16.78
C ASN A 261 -4.01 -0.25 -17.10
N ALA A 262 -4.43 -0.44 -18.35
CA ALA A 262 -5.76 -0.02 -18.80
C ALA A 262 -6.89 -0.79 -18.07
N SER A 263 -6.60 -2.02 -17.63
CA SER A 263 -7.53 -2.86 -16.86
C SER A 263 -7.73 -2.37 -15.43
N ASP A 264 -6.79 -1.61 -14.86
CA ASP A 264 -6.89 -0.95 -13.55
C ASP A 264 -7.40 0.50 -13.67
N GLY A 265 -7.70 0.94 -14.89
CA GLY A 265 -8.25 2.27 -15.18
C GLY A 265 -7.21 3.35 -15.46
N GLU A 266 -5.94 2.98 -15.56
CA GLU A 266 -4.88 3.91 -15.94
C GLU A 266 -4.96 4.28 -17.42
N THR A 267 -4.72 5.56 -17.69
CA THR A 267 -4.68 6.07 -19.07
C THR A 267 -3.27 6.46 -19.51
N CYS A 268 -2.37 6.63 -18.54
CA CYS A 268 -0.95 6.91 -18.68
C CYS A 268 -0.23 6.44 -17.41
N ASP A 269 1.09 6.26 -17.48
CA ASP A 269 1.95 6.05 -16.32
C ASP A 269 3.40 6.42 -16.71
N ASP A 270 3.81 7.63 -16.34
CA ASP A 270 5.16 8.13 -16.58
C ASP A 270 6.07 7.97 -15.35
N ALA A 271 5.77 6.98 -14.49
CA ALA A 271 6.37 6.78 -13.17
C ALA A 271 6.16 7.98 -12.23
N GLY A 272 4.95 8.55 -12.28
CA GLY A 272 4.50 9.72 -11.52
C GLY A 272 4.01 10.88 -12.41
N GLU A 273 3.78 12.04 -11.77
CA GLU A 273 3.32 13.25 -12.47
C GLU A 273 4.32 13.72 -13.54
N SER A 274 3.81 14.01 -14.74
CA SER A 274 4.59 14.45 -15.88
C SER A 274 3.84 15.50 -16.71
N ILE A 275 4.44 15.95 -17.82
CA ILE A 275 3.76 16.83 -18.80
C ILE A 275 2.65 16.12 -19.60
N SER A 276 2.56 14.80 -19.49
CA SER A 276 1.60 13.93 -20.20
C SER A 276 0.74 13.05 -19.28
N CYS A 277 1.01 13.02 -17.97
CA CYS A 277 0.32 12.16 -17.03
C CYS A 277 0.11 12.81 -15.66
N ASP A 278 -1.06 12.60 -15.07
CA ASP A 278 -1.35 13.01 -13.70
C ASP A 278 -0.73 12.06 -12.69
N ALA A 279 -0.62 12.53 -11.44
CA ALA A 279 -0.05 11.75 -10.34
C ALA A 279 -0.87 10.50 -9.97
N ASP A 280 -2.15 10.46 -10.34
CA ASP A 280 -3.06 9.33 -10.16
C ASP A 280 -3.35 8.58 -11.49
N CYS A 281 -2.46 8.76 -12.48
CA CYS A 281 -2.45 8.01 -13.74
C CYS A 281 -3.68 8.25 -14.64
N THR A 282 -4.38 9.36 -14.38
CA THR A 282 -5.35 9.94 -15.31
C THR A 282 -4.65 10.82 -16.35
N ALA A 283 -5.35 11.00 -17.47
CA ALA A 283 -4.88 11.84 -18.55
C ALA A 283 -5.10 13.29 -18.17
N ILE A 284 -4.04 14.08 -18.33
CA ILE A 284 -4.05 15.51 -17.98
C ILE A 284 -5.20 16.21 -18.67
N GLN A 285 -6.10 16.78 -17.87
CA GLN A 285 -7.13 17.64 -18.38
C GLN A 285 -7.54 18.69 -17.35
N CYS A 286 -7.18 19.95 -17.63
CA CYS A 286 -7.74 21.07 -16.89
C CYS A 286 -9.27 20.99 -16.73
N GLY A 287 -9.72 20.98 -15.48
CA GLY A 287 -11.09 20.80 -15.04
C GLY A 287 -11.47 19.36 -14.68
N ASP A 288 -10.53 18.45 -14.47
CA ASP A 288 -10.79 17.07 -14.01
C ASP A 288 -10.72 16.90 -12.48
N GLY A 289 -10.25 17.93 -11.76
CA GLY A 289 -10.13 17.94 -10.31
C GLY A 289 -8.78 17.44 -9.79
N VAL A 290 -7.82 17.16 -10.66
CA VAL A 290 -6.44 16.79 -10.32
C VAL A 290 -5.52 17.94 -10.73
N VAL A 291 -4.59 18.33 -9.86
CA VAL A 291 -3.66 19.43 -10.17
C VAL A 291 -2.37 18.86 -10.74
N ASN A 292 -2.06 19.18 -11.99
CA ASN A 292 -0.80 18.82 -12.62
C ASN A 292 0.14 20.02 -12.79
N THR A 293 1.01 20.21 -11.79
CA THR A 293 1.95 21.34 -11.78
C THR A 293 3.01 21.24 -12.88
N THR A 294 3.35 20.02 -13.28
CA THR A 294 4.36 19.74 -14.31
C THR A 294 3.83 20.09 -15.71
N ALA A 295 2.53 19.87 -15.95
CA ALA A 295 1.82 20.27 -17.16
C ALA A 295 1.47 21.76 -17.21
N GLY A 296 1.60 22.47 -16.07
CA GLY A 296 1.43 23.91 -15.97
C GLY A 296 0.12 24.35 -15.30
N GLU A 297 -0.62 23.44 -14.68
CA GLU A 297 -1.83 23.76 -13.92
C GLU A 297 -1.43 24.33 -12.54
N ALA A 298 -1.94 25.53 -12.23
CA ALA A 298 -1.71 26.16 -10.94
C ALA A 298 -2.78 25.74 -9.91
N CYS A 299 -3.94 25.32 -10.41
CA CYS A 299 -5.09 24.83 -9.66
C CYS A 299 -5.96 23.96 -10.57
N ASP A 300 -6.79 23.11 -9.98
CA ASP A 300 -7.84 22.40 -10.69
C ASP A 300 -8.95 22.07 -9.68
N THR A 301 -10.10 22.72 -9.84
CA THR A 301 -11.27 22.51 -8.96
C THR A 301 -12.42 21.84 -9.70
N ALA A 302 -12.11 21.06 -10.73
CA ALA A 302 -13.09 20.48 -11.65
C ALA A 302 -13.94 21.55 -12.36
N GLY A 303 -13.28 22.62 -12.81
CA GLY A 303 -13.88 23.81 -13.45
C GLY A 303 -13.73 25.10 -12.64
N GLU A 304 -14.41 26.16 -13.09
CA GLU A 304 -14.34 27.49 -12.47
C GLU A 304 -14.80 27.45 -11.00
N SER A 305 -13.99 28.04 -10.12
CA SER A 305 -14.30 28.21 -8.71
C SER A 305 -13.82 29.55 -8.18
N ALA A 306 -14.05 29.81 -6.89
CA ALA A 306 -13.56 31.01 -6.22
C ALA A 306 -12.02 31.12 -6.17
N THR A 307 -11.30 30.06 -6.56
CA THR A 307 -9.83 29.99 -6.49
C THR A 307 -9.19 29.54 -7.80
N CYS A 308 -9.98 29.20 -8.82
CA CYS A 308 -9.45 28.60 -10.04
C CYS A 308 -10.29 28.94 -11.26
N ASP A 309 -9.62 29.23 -12.35
CA ASP A 309 -10.20 29.51 -13.64
C ASP A 309 -10.47 28.24 -14.44
N THR A 310 -11.23 28.38 -15.52
CA THR A 310 -11.51 27.27 -16.44
C THR A 310 -10.30 26.80 -17.26
N ASP A 311 -9.22 27.58 -17.29
CA ASP A 311 -7.95 27.22 -17.92
C ASP A 311 -6.86 26.91 -16.87
N CYS A 312 -7.27 26.69 -15.62
CA CYS A 312 -6.40 26.24 -14.53
C CYS A 312 -5.33 27.26 -14.11
N SER A 313 -5.53 28.54 -14.44
CA SER A 313 -4.91 29.65 -13.72
C SER A 313 -5.65 29.96 -12.41
N PRO A 314 -4.98 30.56 -11.42
CA PRO A 314 -5.63 30.99 -10.19
C PRO A 314 -6.57 32.16 -10.50
N ALA A 315 -7.82 32.07 -10.02
CA ALA A 315 -8.80 33.15 -10.12
C ALA A 315 -8.29 34.40 -9.36
N THR A 316 -7.84 35.42 -10.10
CA THR A 316 -7.19 36.61 -9.52
C THR A 316 -7.57 37.91 -10.19
N CYS A 317 -8.15 38.81 -9.39
CA CYS A 317 -8.34 40.19 -9.82
C CYS A 317 -7.12 40.84 -10.51
N GLY A 318 -7.32 41.22 -11.77
CA GLY A 318 -6.36 41.80 -12.69
C GLY A 318 -5.78 40.83 -13.74
N ASP A 319 -6.27 39.60 -13.84
CA ASP A 319 -5.82 38.62 -14.85
C ASP A 319 -6.61 38.69 -16.18
N GLY A 320 -7.67 39.51 -16.23
CA GLY A 320 -8.51 39.70 -17.39
C GLY A 320 -9.62 38.67 -17.54
N MET A 321 -9.87 37.83 -16.53
CA MET A 321 -10.98 36.91 -16.46
C MET A 321 -11.89 37.26 -15.29
N THR A 322 -13.19 37.42 -15.54
CA THR A 322 -14.13 37.81 -14.49
C THR A 322 -14.57 36.59 -13.69
N ASN A 323 -14.10 36.47 -12.44
CA ASN A 323 -14.41 35.38 -11.55
C ASN A 323 -15.55 35.71 -10.58
N THR A 324 -16.78 35.50 -11.04
CA THR A 324 -17.98 35.80 -10.22
C THR A 324 -18.03 34.99 -8.92
N LEU A 325 -17.48 33.77 -8.91
CA LEU A 325 -17.39 32.92 -7.72
C LEU A 325 -16.33 33.41 -6.72
N ALA A 326 -15.30 34.12 -7.19
CA ALA A 326 -14.29 34.78 -6.35
C ALA A 326 -14.75 36.15 -5.82
N GLY A 327 -15.92 36.63 -6.29
CA GLY A 327 -16.54 37.89 -5.86
C GLY A 327 -16.22 39.08 -6.76
N GLU A 328 -15.69 38.84 -7.96
CA GLU A 328 -15.41 39.89 -8.94
C GLU A 328 -16.67 40.28 -9.70
N GLU A 329 -16.83 41.58 -9.92
CA GLU A 329 -17.92 42.14 -10.73
C GLU A 329 -17.46 42.46 -12.17
N CYS A 330 -16.15 42.63 -12.36
CA CYS A 330 -15.47 42.88 -13.63
C CYS A 330 -13.98 42.48 -13.51
N ASP A 331 -13.33 42.21 -14.63
CA ASP A 331 -11.86 42.12 -14.68
C ASP A 331 -11.38 42.44 -16.10
N ASP A 332 -10.80 43.63 -16.29
CA ASP A 332 -10.25 44.09 -17.57
C ASP A 332 -8.71 44.02 -17.60
N GLY A 333 -8.10 43.21 -16.74
CA GLY A 333 -6.64 43.14 -16.57
C GLY A 333 -6.09 44.30 -15.72
N GLY A 334 -6.94 44.89 -14.87
CA GLY A 334 -6.64 46.03 -14.02
C GLY A 334 -7.69 47.15 -14.11
N GLU A 335 -7.32 48.35 -13.64
CA GLU A 335 -8.21 49.52 -13.65
C GLU A 335 -8.53 49.98 -15.08
N SER A 336 -9.82 50.04 -15.41
CA SER A 336 -10.37 50.44 -16.70
C SER A 336 -11.51 51.45 -16.50
N ALA A 337 -12.06 51.96 -17.60
CA ALA A 337 -13.21 52.87 -17.56
C ALA A 337 -14.48 52.23 -16.96
N ASN A 338 -14.53 50.92 -16.80
CA ASN A 338 -15.69 50.20 -16.26
C ASN A 338 -15.33 49.29 -15.08
N CYS A 339 -14.06 49.24 -14.69
CA CYS A 339 -13.57 48.35 -13.66
C CYS A 339 -12.56 49.03 -12.75
N ASN A 340 -12.81 48.98 -11.45
CA ASN A 340 -11.88 49.46 -10.44
C ASN A 340 -10.69 48.49 -10.28
N SER A 341 -9.59 48.99 -9.71
CA SER A 341 -8.38 48.18 -9.45
C SER A 341 -8.56 47.01 -8.47
N ASN A 342 -9.71 46.92 -7.81
CA ASN A 342 -10.12 45.81 -6.94
C ASN A 342 -11.23 44.94 -7.55
N CYS A 343 -11.46 45.03 -8.86
CA CYS A 343 -12.42 44.21 -9.62
C CYS A 343 -13.88 44.40 -9.20
N THR A 344 -14.20 45.60 -8.70
CA THR A 344 -15.57 46.10 -8.56
C THR A 344 -15.89 47.04 -9.72
N LEU A 345 -17.17 47.22 -10.06
CA LEU A 345 -17.55 48.12 -11.15
C LEU A 345 -17.19 49.58 -10.82
N SER A 346 -16.70 50.32 -11.81
CA SER A 346 -16.44 51.76 -11.69
C SER A 346 -17.74 52.54 -11.53
N VAL A 347 -17.98 53.09 -10.33
CA VAL A 347 -19.17 53.89 -10.04
C VAL A 347 -18.85 55.06 -9.12
N CYS A 348 -19.05 56.28 -9.62
CA CYS A 348 -18.96 57.49 -8.80
C CYS A 348 -19.84 57.42 -7.53
N GLY A 349 -19.20 57.54 -6.38
CA GLY A 349 -19.75 57.41 -5.03
C GLY A 349 -19.54 56.04 -4.38
N ASP A 350 -18.69 55.17 -4.93
CA ASP A 350 -18.37 53.85 -4.37
C ASP A 350 -17.20 53.88 -3.35
N GLY A 351 -16.55 55.04 -3.21
CA GLY A 351 -15.43 55.29 -2.31
C GLY A 351 -14.06 54.96 -2.92
N ILE A 352 -14.00 54.62 -4.21
CA ILE A 352 -12.79 54.24 -4.95
C ILE A 352 -12.62 55.21 -6.11
N VAL A 353 -11.49 55.90 -6.17
CA VAL A 353 -11.21 56.80 -7.29
C VAL A 353 -10.74 56.00 -8.49
N ASN A 354 -11.51 56.03 -9.58
CA ASN A 354 -11.15 55.43 -10.86
C ASN A 354 -10.69 56.51 -11.87
N ALA A 355 -9.37 56.61 -12.06
CA ALA A 355 -8.82 57.61 -12.97
C ALA A 355 -9.07 57.26 -14.44
N SER A 356 -9.21 55.97 -14.76
CA SER A 356 -9.49 55.47 -16.11
C SER A 356 -10.93 55.78 -16.58
N ASP A 357 -11.90 55.88 -15.66
CA ASP A 357 -13.26 56.37 -15.92
C ASP A 357 -13.38 57.91 -15.82
N GLY A 358 -12.28 58.58 -15.45
CA GLY A 358 -12.18 60.04 -15.42
C GLY A 358 -12.61 60.68 -14.11
N GLU A 359 -12.60 59.94 -13.01
CA GLU A 359 -12.87 60.47 -11.68
C GLU A 359 -11.68 61.27 -11.14
N GLU A 360 -11.95 62.49 -10.65
CA GLU A 360 -10.95 63.34 -9.97
C GLU A 360 -10.99 63.17 -8.45
N CYS A 361 -12.10 62.65 -7.92
CA CYS A 361 -12.36 62.37 -6.51
C CYS A 361 -13.51 61.36 -6.41
N ASP A 362 -13.59 60.67 -5.27
CA ASP A 362 -14.73 59.85 -4.86
C ASP A 362 -14.77 59.87 -3.32
N ASP A 363 -15.86 60.31 -2.72
CA ASP A 363 -16.03 60.35 -1.25
C ASP A 363 -17.07 59.38 -0.71
N GLY A 364 -17.45 58.38 -1.51
CA GLY A 364 -18.34 57.28 -1.11
C GLY A 364 -19.81 57.69 -1.00
N ASP A 365 -20.18 58.85 -1.53
CA ASP A 365 -21.57 59.28 -1.64
C ASP A 365 -21.85 60.05 -2.94
N THR A 366 -23.11 60.46 -3.12
CA THR A 366 -23.59 61.17 -4.32
C THR A 366 -24.03 62.61 -4.00
N ASN A 367 -23.46 63.19 -2.95
CA ASN A 367 -23.74 64.56 -2.55
C ASN A 367 -22.91 65.55 -3.40
N ASN A 368 -23.45 66.74 -3.64
CA ASN A 368 -22.81 67.77 -4.48
C ASN A 368 -22.27 68.95 -3.65
N SER A 369 -22.40 68.89 -2.33
CA SER A 369 -22.14 70.00 -1.41
C SER A 369 -20.92 69.77 -0.51
N ASN A 370 -20.28 68.63 -0.66
CA ASN A 370 -19.02 68.19 -0.07
C ASN A 370 -17.86 68.43 -1.06
N ALA A 371 -16.67 67.95 -0.67
CA ALA A 371 -15.43 68.17 -1.40
C ALA A 371 -15.42 67.48 -2.78
N CYS A 372 -16.20 66.41 -2.95
CA CYS A 372 -16.46 65.75 -4.22
C CYS A 372 -17.92 65.95 -4.64
N SER A 373 -18.18 65.94 -5.95
CA SER A 373 -19.55 66.01 -6.50
C SER A 373 -20.02 64.64 -6.99
N ASN A 374 -21.32 64.46 -7.20
CA ASN A 374 -21.89 63.25 -7.83
C ASN A 374 -21.50 63.02 -9.31
N SER A 375 -20.61 63.83 -9.86
CA SER A 375 -19.96 63.62 -11.14
C SER A 375 -18.45 63.43 -10.97
N CYS A 376 -18.01 63.12 -9.74
CA CYS A 376 -16.63 62.85 -9.35
C CYS A 376 -15.65 63.93 -9.78
N THR A 377 -16.09 65.20 -9.64
CA THR A 377 -15.27 66.41 -9.84
C THR A 377 -15.11 67.19 -8.54
N SER A 378 -13.91 67.74 -8.32
CA SER A 378 -13.52 68.41 -7.06
C SER A 378 -14.11 69.82 -6.91
N ASN A 379 -14.60 70.19 -5.72
CA ASN A 379 -15.32 71.45 -5.46
C ASN A 379 -14.73 72.26 -4.28
N VAL A 380 -13.56 72.90 -4.45
CA VAL A 380 -12.90 73.69 -3.37
C VAL A 380 -13.21 75.21 -3.50
N VAL A 381 -13.83 75.82 -2.47
CA VAL A 381 -14.13 77.27 -2.38
C VAL A 381 -13.39 77.92 -1.19
N CYS A 382 -12.66 79.03 -1.41
CA CYS A 382 -11.88 79.78 -0.39
C CYS A 382 -12.60 81.01 0.18
N GLN A 383 -12.27 81.40 1.43
CA GLN A 383 -12.83 82.59 2.12
C GLN A 383 -11.88 83.81 2.07
N ASP A 384 -11.46 84.26 0.88
CA ASP A 384 -10.57 85.42 0.67
C ASP A 384 -11.34 86.76 0.68
N PRO A 385 -10.86 87.85 1.33
CA PRO A 385 -9.65 88.01 2.16
C PRO A 385 -9.87 88.05 3.69
N LEU A 386 -8.82 87.76 4.48
CA LEU A 386 -8.84 87.97 5.94
C LEU A 386 -8.53 89.44 6.28
N SER A 387 -9.48 90.13 6.92
CA SER A 387 -9.30 91.49 7.45
C SER A 387 -8.86 91.46 8.91
N THR A 388 -7.89 92.30 9.29
CA THR A 388 -7.38 92.35 10.68
C THR A 388 -8.09 93.42 11.52
N GLU A 389 -7.84 94.69 11.27
CA GLU A 389 -8.35 95.83 12.02
C GLU A 389 -8.26 97.13 11.19
N TRP A 390 -9.11 98.12 11.48
CA TRP A 390 -9.12 99.43 10.81
C TRP A 390 -9.23 100.62 11.79
N SER A 391 -9.34 100.37 13.10
CA SER A 391 -9.50 101.38 14.15
C SER A 391 -8.39 102.45 14.19
N GLY A 392 -7.14 102.10 13.83
CA GLY A 392 -6.03 103.04 13.73
C GLY A 392 -5.59 103.64 15.08
N GLY A 393 -5.11 104.88 15.06
CA GLY A 393 -4.77 105.65 16.28
C GLY A 393 -3.27 105.83 16.55
N ASN A 394 -2.41 105.03 15.93
CA ASN A 394 -0.96 105.21 15.93
C ASN A 394 -0.37 104.88 14.55
N GLY A 395 0.86 105.29 14.30
CA GLY A 395 1.50 105.02 13.02
C GLY A 395 2.99 105.30 13.04
N TRP A 396 3.71 104.54 12.22
CA TRP A 396 5.13 104.76 11.94
C TRP A 396 5.48 104.18 10.57
N SER A 397 6.76 104.12 10.22
CA SER A 397 7.17 103.67 8.89
C SER A 397 6.75 102.25 8.57
N GLY A 398 6.82 101.32 9.52
CA GLY A 398 6.55 99.91 9.23
C GLY A 398 5.78 99.18 10.32
N ASN A 399 5.30 98.01 9.94
CA ASN A 399 4.72 97.05 10.85
C ASN A 399 5.15 95.63 10.45
N MET A 400 5.52 94.84 11.45
CA MET A 400 5.90 93.44 11.30
C MET A 400 4.88 92.56 12.03
N PHE A 401 4.54 91.40 11.49
CA PHE A 401 3.55 90.47 12.05
C PHE A 401 3.74 89.05 11.50
N ASP A 402 3.06 88.07 12.10
CA ASP A 402 3.10 86.67 11.66
C ASP A 402 1.75 86.18 11.15
N ILE A 403 1.79 85.24 10.20
CA ILE A 403 0.66 84.48 9.68
C ILE A 403 0.94 82.98 9.80
N VAL A 404 -0.08 82.20 10.16
CA VAL A 404 -0.04 80.72 10.15
C VAL A 404 -1.26 80.19 9.40
N PRO A 405 -1.09 79.55 8.23
CA PRO A 405 -2.20 78.90 7.53
C PRO A 405 -2.71 77.68 8.29
N LEU A 406 -4.01 77.43 8.19
CA LEU A 406 -4.69 76.21 8.68
C LEU A 406 -4.82 75.14 7.58
N ARG A 407 -4.61 75.51 6.32
CA ARG A 407 -4.47 74.63 5.15
C ARG A 407 -3.37 75.16 4.22
N ASN A 408 -3.04 74.42 3.17
CA ASN A 408 -2.09 74.92 2.16
C ASN A 408 -2.72 76.13 1.44
N ILE A 409 -2.03 77.27 1.49
CA ILE A 409 -2.49 78.49 0.82
C ILE A 409 -1.36 79.13 0.02
N THR A 410 -1.73 79.96 -0.95
CA THR A 410 -0.83 80.86 -1.66
C THR A 410 -1.20 82.29 -1.31
N ILE A 411 -0.35 82.99 -0.55
CA ILE A 411 -0.55 84.42 -0.23
C ILE A 411 -0.19 85.25 -1.48
N THR A 412 -1.10 86.12 -1.89
CA THR A 412 -1.03 86.85 -3.16
C THR A 412 -0.83 88.36 -3.01
N GLY A 413 -1.14 88.92 -1.84
CA GLY A 413 -0.98 90.35 -1.61
C GLY A 413 -1.55 90.86 -0.29
N PHE A 414 -1.46 92.18 -0.11
CA PHE A 414 -2.00 92.89 1.05
C PHE A 414 -2.68 94.20 0.64
N ASP A 415 -3.70 94.58 1.39
CA ASP A 415 -4.12 95.98 1.50
C ASP A 415 -3.58 96.55 2.81
N GLY A 416 -3.20 97.82 2.84
CA GLY A 416 -2.69 98.47 4.04
C GLY A 416 -3.46 99.73 4.40
N HIS A 417 -3.28 100.19 5.64
CA HIS A 417 -3.83 101.42 6.14
C HIS A 417 -2.74 102.50 6.16
N PHE A 418 -2.83 103.51 5.27
CA PHE A 418 -1.80 104.56 5.17
C PHE A 418 -2.39 105.96 5.25
N TYR A 419 -1.63 106.90 5.84
CA TYR A 419 -1.96 108.33 5.82
C TYR A 419 -2.08 108.86 4.39
N ALA A 420 -2.96 109.85 4.20
CA ALA A 420 -3.22 110.44 2.89
C ALA A 420 -1.96 111.06 2.26
N GLY A 421 -1.73 110.77 0.99
CA GLY A 421 -0.58 111.25 0.22
C GLY A 421 0.24 110.15 -0.43
N SER A 422 1.24 110.54 -1.21
CA SER A 422 2.11 109.59 -1.92
C SER A 422 3.07 108.91 -0.95
N GLN A 423 3.05 107.57 -0.92
CA GLN A 423 3.90 106.73 -0.08
C GLN A 423 4.60 105.66 -0.93
N THR A 424 5.92 105.50 -0.78
CA THR A 424 6.62 104.33 -1.34
C THR A 424 6.54 103.20 -0.31
N VAL A 425 5.87 102.10 -0.64
CA VAL A 425 5.63 100.93 0.21
C VAL A 425 6.47 99.75 -0.27
N SER A 426 7.12 99.07 0.65
CA SER A 426 7.84 97.82 0.43
C SER A 426 7.26 96.71 1.29
N ILE A 427 7.14 95.51 0.72
CA ILE A 427 6.71 94.30 1.42
C ILE A 427 7.88 93.34 1.47
N TYR A 428 8.26 92.93 2.67
CA TYR A 428 9.25 91.89 2.91
C TYR A 428 8.58 90.70 3.59
N TYR A 429 9.14 89.52 3.39
CA TYR A 429 8.75 88.32 4.13
C TYR A 429 9.95 87.57 4.65
N ARG A 430 9.68 86.63 5.56
CA ARG A 430 10.61 85.58 5.94
C ARG A 430 9.89 84.37 6.50
N THR A 431 10.54 83.22 6.44
CA THR A 431 10.08 82.02 7.12
C THR A 431 10.32 82.14 8.63
N GLY A 432 9.38 81.60 9.43
CA GLY A 432 9.38 81.75 10.88
C GLY A 432 8.72 83.05 11.37
N THR A 433 8.96 83.40 12.63
CA THR A 433 8.34 84.58 13.30
C THR A 433 9.19 85.84 13.16
N TYR A 434 8.60 87.04 13.04
CA TYR A 434 9.33 88.32 13.03
C TYR A 434 10.20 88.54 14.30
N ALA A 435 9.88 87.88 15.42
CA ALA A 435 10.52 88.08 16.70
C ALA A 435 12.04 87.83 16.64
N GLY A 436 12.82 88.80 17.11
CA GLY A 436 14.29 88.79 17.02
C GLY A 436 14.88 89.44 15.76
N PHE A 437 14.04 89.84 14.79
CA PHE A 437 14.47 90.36 13.49
C PHE A 437 13.89 91.77 13.20
N ALA A 438 13.47 92.48 14.24
CA ALA A 438 12.82 93.78 14.14
C ALA A 438 13.78 94.99 14.18
N THR A 439 15.09 94.76 14.21
CA THR A 439 16.13 95.81 14.29
C THR A 439 17.20 95.68 13.21
N SER A 440 17.04 94.76 12.26
CA SER A 440 17.96 94.56 11.13
C SER A 440 17.18 94.11 9.90
N THR A 441 17.64 94.53 8.73
CA THR A 441 17.11 94.05 7.44
C THR A 441 17.67 92.66 7.06
N THR A 442 18.68 92.17 7.77
CA THR A 442 19.22 90.83 7.57
C THR A 442 18.18 89.77 7.93
N GLY A 443 17.94 88.82 7.03
CA GLY A 443 16.96 87.75 7.21
C GLY A 443 15.57 88.04 6.65
N TRP A 444 15.37 89.21 6.03
CA TRP A 444 14.16 89.58 5.30
C TRP A 444 14.39 89.49 3.79
N ILE A 445 13.39 88.98 3.06
CA ILE A 445 13.38 88.88 1.60
C ILE A 445 12.36 89.89 1.05
N LEU A 446 12.79 90.76 0.13
CA LEU A 446 11.91 91.75 -0.49
C LEU A 446 11.00 91.08 -1.53
N LEU A 447 9.67 91.19 -1.35
CA LEU A 447 8.67 90.75 -2.33
C LEU A 447 8.41 91.81 -3.40
N GLY A 448 8.49 93.08 -3.03
CA GLY A 448 8.37 94.18 -3.98
C GLY A 448 8.30 95.54 -3.32
N THR A 449 8.43 96.57 -4.14
CA THR A 449 8.30 97.98 -3.76
C THR A 449 7.43 98.70 -4.78
N THR A 450 6.49 99.52 -4.33
CA THR A 450 5.61 100.31 -5.19
C THR A 450 5.26 101.65 -4.56
N THR A 451 4.76 102.59 -5.35
CA THR A 451 4.23 103.86 -4.85
C THR A 451 2.71 103.79 -4.80
N VAL A 452 2.14 104.03 -3.63
CA VAL A 452 0.69 104.11 -3.40
C VAL A 452 0.28 105.54 -3.07
N THR A 453 -0.97 105.89 -3.39
CA THR A 453 -1.60 107.07 -2.81
C THR A 453 -2.41 106.61 -1.61
N GLY A 454 -1.95 106.88 -0.40
CA GLY A 454 -2.66 106.52 0.83
C GLY A 454 -4.06 107.11 0.83
N ALA A 455 -5.06 106.29 1.15
CA ALA A 455 -6.46 106.69 1.16
C ALA A 455 -6.85 107.54 2.39
N GLY A 456 -5.97 107.63 3.40
CA GLY A 456 -6.23 108.31 4.65
C GLY A 456 -6.76 107.38 5.72
N SER A 457 -6.93 107.93 6.93
CA SER A 457 -7.31 107.13 8.08
C SER A 457 -8.72 106.55 7.94
N GLY A 458 -8.89 105.27 8.27
CA GLY A 458 -10.15 104.52 8.20
C GLY A 458 -10.48 103.95 6.82
N THR A 459 -9.62 104.13 5.81
CA THR A 459 -9.87 103.64 4.44
C THR A 459 -8.76 102.70 3.95
N PRO A 460 -9.09 101.50 3.44
CA PRO A 460 -8.11 100.58 2.85
C PRO A 460 -7.38 101.21 1.66
N THR A 461 -6.07 101.04 1.63
CA THR A 461 -5.22 101.41 0.49
C THR A 461 -4.69 100.13 -0.14
N VAL A 462 -5.01 99.91 -1.42
CA VAL A 462 -4.50 98.78 -2.19
C VAL A 462 -2.99 98.95 -2.39
N ILE A 463 -2.22 97.90 -2.06
CA ILE A 463 -0.79 97.84 -2.37
C ILE A 463 -0.64 96.99 -3.64
N PRO A 464 -0.37 97.59 -4.81
CA PRO A 464 -0.26 96.87 -6.08
C PRO A 464 1.11 96.18 -6.22
N ILE A 465 1.43 95.30 -5.27
CA ILE A 465 2.56 94.38 -5.34
C ILE A 465 1.98 92.98 -5.42
N SER A 466 2.07 92.38 -6.61
CA SER A 466 1.66 91.00 -6.82
C SER A 466 2.86 90.10 -6.58
N PHE A 467 2.69 89.11 -5.70
CA PHE A 467 3.62 88.02 -5.49
C PHE A 467 2.82 86.72 -5.33
N SER A 468 3.51 85.58 -5.37
CA SER A 468 2.91 84.29 -5.09
C SER A 468 3.80 83.59 -4.07
N LEU A 469 3.30 83.47 -2.83
CA LEU A 469 4.02 82.82 -1.75
C LEU A 469 3.19 81.64 -1.23
N GLY A 470 3.56 80.43 -1.65
CA GLY A 470 3.00 79.18 -1.13
C GLY A 470 3.45 78.93 0.31
N VAL A 471 2.50 78.71 1.21
CA VAL A 471 2.74 78.42 2.62
C VAL A 471 1.91 77.18 2.99
N ALA A 472 2.60 76.13 3.41
CA ALA A 472 1.95 74.90 3.86
C ALA A 472 1.23 75.10 5.20
N SER A 473 0.20 74.28 5.45
CA SER A 473 -0.55 74.30 6.72
C SER A 473 0.39 74.23 7.93
N GLY A 474 0.12 75.04 8.94
CA GLY A 474 0.88 75.11 10.20
C GLY A 474 2.22 75.86 10.11
N ASN A 475 2.74 76.15 8.92
CA ASN A 475 4.02 76.85 8.77
C ASN A 475 3.87 78.35 9.01
N ARG A 476 4.62 78.87 10.00
CA ARG A 476 4.64 80.30 10.32
C ARG A 476 5.49 81.08 9.32
N VAL A 477 4.92 82.17 8.82
CA VAL A 477 5.60 83.16 7.98
C VAL A 477 5.42 84.55 8.57
N ALA A 478 6.46 85.37 8.50
CA ALA A 478 6.44 86.74 8.97
C ALA A 478 6.49 87.71 7.79
N PHE A 479 5.77 88.83 7.93
CA PHE A 479 5.77 89.92 6.96
C PHE A 479 6.21 91.21 7.62
N TRP A 480 6.86 92.06 6.83
CA TRP A 480 7.21 93.43 7.19
C TRP A 480 6.74 94.36 6.08
N ILE A 481 5.74 95.18 6.37
CA ILE A 481 5.18 96.17 5.45
C ILE A 481 5.62 97.54 5.91
N THR A 482 6.37 98.26 5.08
CA THR A 482 7.00 99.53 5.47
C THR A 482 6.92 100.58 4.38
N THR A 483 6.83 101.85 4.77
CA THR A 483 7.03 103.00 3.91
C THR A 483 8.48 103.49 3.95
N THR A 484 9.01 103.92 2.80
CA THR A 484 10.44 104.27 2.65
C THR A 484 10.70 105.76 2.39
N ASN A 485 9.66 106.60 2.41
CA ASN A 485 9.73 108.05 2.13
C ASN A 485 10.41 108.92 3.22
N GLY A 486 11.13 108.31 4.17
CA GLY A 486 11.83 109.01 5.27
C GLY A 486 11.17 108.86 6.64
N TYR A 487 11.84 109.41 7.67
CA TYR A 487 11.45 109.31 9.08
C TYR A 487 10.00 109.81 9.30
N ASN A 488 9.21 109.05 10.07
CA ASN A 488 7.82 109.39 10.46
C ASN A 488 6.76 109.25 9.35
N SER A 489 6.88 108.21 8.51
CA SER A 489 6.04 108.04 7.32
C SER A 489 4.91 107.02 7.48
N GLY A 490 3.70 107.40 7.09
CA GLY A 490 2.79 106.59 6.29
C GLY A 490 1.94 105.51 6.94
N ASN A 491 2.51 104.46 7.54
CA ASN A 491 1.75 103.27 7.93
C ASN A 491 0.98 103.49 9.24
N ILE A 492 -0.33 103.23 9.22
CA ILE A 492 -1.25 103.36 10.34
C ILE A 492 -1.53 101.96 10.89
N TYR A 493 -1.15 101.73 12.13
CA TYR A 493 -1.41 100.48 12.84
C TYR A 493 -2.22 100.75 14.12
N THR A 494 -2.82 99.71 14.68
CA THR A 494 -3.57 99.81 15.94
C THR A 494 -2.68 99.42 17.11
N SER A 495 -2.72 100.19 18.20
CA SER A 495 -2.05 99.80 19.44
C SER A 495 -2.94 98.90 20.27
N GLY A 496 -2.40 97.76 20.69
CA GLY A 496 -3.14 96.83 21.53
C GLY A 496 -2.72 95.38 21.30
N GLY A 497 -3.12 94.54 22.27
CA GLY A 497 -2.82 93.12 22.32
C GLY A 497 -1.34 92.79 22.47
N ALA A 498 -1.02 91.62 23.02
CA ALA A 498 0.37 91.23 23.24
C ALA A 498 0.99 90.74 21.92
N SER A 499 2.17 91.28 21.57
CA SER A 499 3.01 90.78 20.48
C SER A 499 3.12 89.25 20.52
N GLY A 500 2.85 88.58 19.40
CA GLY A 500 2.88 87.12 19.26
C GLY A 500 1.57 86.39 19.60
N THR A 501 0.52 87.09 20.05
CA THR A 501 -0.81 86.47 20.28
C THR A 501 -1.70 86.51 19.04
N LEU A 502 -2.64 85.55 18.94
CA LEU A 502 -3.64 85.47 17.87
C LEU A 502 -4.60 86.68 17.97
N HIS A 503 -4.84 87.35 16.85
CA HIS A 503 -5.76 88.50 16.79
C HIS A 503 -6.92 88.32 15.83
N ALA A 504 -6.68 87.74 14.65
CA ALA A 504 -7.73 87.47 13.66
C ALA A 504 -7.54 86.09 13.03
N SER A 505 -8.63 85.43 12.65
CA SER A 505 -8.60 84.13 11.96
C SER A 505 -9.88 83.85 11.19
N ASN A 506 -9.79 83.02 10.15
CA ASN A 506 -10.92 82.39 9.48
C ASN A 506 -10.66 80.87 9.31
N ALA A 507 -11.38 80.19 8.41
CA ALA A 507 -11.24 78.75 8.17
C ALA A 507 -9.92 78.35 7.46
N ASP A 508 -9.15 79.33 6.98
CA ASP A 508 -7.99 79.10 6.12
C ASP A 508 -6.68 79.55 6.77
N LEU A 509 -6.68 80.62 7.57
CA LEU A 509 -5.46 81.13 8.21
C LEU A 509 -5.69 81.91 9.51
N GLN A 510 -4.60 82.07 10.26
CA GLN A 510 -4.51 82.81 11.51
C GLN A 510 -3.48 83.96 11.41
N PHE A 511 -3.83 85.12 11.96
CA PHE A 511 -3.00 86.32 12.03
C PHE A 511 -2.61 86.63 13.47
N TYR A 512 -1.31 86.88 13.71
CA TYR A 512 -0.75 87.14 15.03
C TYR A 512 -0.16 88.56 15.12
N ILE A 513 -0.40 89.21 16.26
CA ILE A 513 0.03 90.59 16.55
C ILE A 513 1.55 90.70 16.48
N GLY A 514 2.04 91.82 15.95
CA GLY A 514 3.47 92.06 15.92
C GLY A 514 3.89 93.41 16.47
N VAL A 515 4.75 94.12 15.72
CA VAL A 515 5.48 95.30 16.21
C VAL A 515 5.49 96.42 15.18
N GLY A 516 5.51 97.67 15.64
CA GLY A 516 5.67 98.87 14.83
C GLY A 516 7.14 99.21 14.69
N THR A 517 7.60 99.52 13.48
CA THR A 517 9.01 99.70 13.17
C THR A 517 9.30 100.99 12.43
N GLN A 518 10.56 101.42 12.53
CA GLN A 518 11.08 102.53 11.77
C GLN A 518 11.63 102.09 10.41
N TYR A 519 11.69 103.02 9.47
CA TYR A 519 12.51 102.86 8.28
C TYR A 519 13.56 103.99 8.17
N PRO A 520 14.85 103.65 7.97
CA PRO A 520 15.45 102.32 8.09
C PRO A 520 15.36 101.76 9.53
N LEU A 521 15.60 100.46 9.74
CA LEU A 521 15.54 99.80 11.05
C LEU A 521 16.73 100.22 11.96
N THR A 522 16.69 101.45 12.46
CA THR A 522 17.75 102.04 13.31
C THR A 522 17.35 102.24 14.77
N ALA A 523 16.06 102.08 15.10
CA ALA A 523 15.51 102.22 16.44
C ALA A 523 14.85 100.93 16.94
N SER A 524 14.69 100.82 18.26
CA SER A 524 13.92 99.74 18.88
C SER A 524 12.46 99.75 18.39
N PRO A 525 11.88 98.59 18.09
CA PRO A 525 10.49 98.50 17.65
C PRO A 525 9.53 98.81 18.79
N PHE A 526 8.35 99.33 18.45
CA PHE A 526 7.24 99.43 19.39
C PHE A 526 6.52 98.09 19.45
N VAL A 527 6.50 97.46 20.61
CA VAL A 527 5.73 96.22 20.85
C VAL A 527 4.23 96.48 20.81
N ASP A 528 3.43 95.42 20.70
CA ASP A 528 1.98 95.45 20.81
C ASP A 528 1.34 96.34 19.73
N ARG A 529 1.68 96.06 18.46
CA ARG A 529 1.17 96.76 17.28
C ARG A 529 0.54 95.79 16.29
N ILE A 530 -0.73 96.05 16.00
CA ILE A 530 -1.58 95.26 15.12
C ILE A 530 -1.53 95.86 13.72
N PHE A 531 -1.22 95.05 12.72
CA PHE A 531 -1.33 95.43 11.32
C PHE A 531 -2.78 95.77 11.00
N ASN A 532 -3.01 96.89 10.34
CA ASN A 532 -4.32 97.25 9.82
C ASN A 532 -4.34 97.01 8.31
N GLY A 533 -5.01 95.93 7.88
CA GLY A 533 -5.03 95.58 6.48
C GLY A 533 -5.81 94.30 6.16
N ASN A 534 -5.84 93.98 4.87
CA ASN A 534 -6.36 92.70 4.37
C ASN A 534 -5.21 91.82 3.91
N ILE A 535 -5.33 90.53 4.18
CA ILE A 535 -4.41 89.47 3.74
C ILE A 535 -5.11 88.73 2.60
N LYS A 536 -4.53 88.76 1.40
CA LYS A 536 -5.10 88.14 0.19
C LYS A 536 -4.44 86.81 -0.12
N TYR A 537 -5.23 85.77 -0.40
CA TYR A 537 -4.69 84.42 -0.65
C TYR A 537 -5.66 83.51 -1.44
N ASN A 538 -5.11 82.46 -2.05
CA ASN A 538 -5.85 81.35 -2.65
C ASN A 538 -5.58 80.05 -1.87
N CYS A 539 -6.53 79.12 -1.82
CA CYS A 539 -6.28 77.76 -1.32
C CYS A 539 -5.68 76.91 -2.44
N ASN A 540 -4.79 75.99 -2.05
CA ASN A 540 -4.17 75.03 -2.94
C ASN A 540 -4.66 73.62 -2.63
#